data_AF-A0A348B5B2-F1
#
_entry.id   AF-A0A348B5B2-F1
#
_cell.length_a   1.000
_cell.length_b   1.000
_cell.length_c   1.000
_cell.angle_alpha   90.00
_cell.angle_beta   90.00
_cell.angle_gamma   90.00
#
_symmetry.space_group_name_H-M   'P 1'
#
loop_
_entity.id
_entity.type
_entity.pdbx_description
1 polymer ?
#
loop_
_entity_poly.entity_id
_entity_poly.type
_entity_poly.pdbx_seq_one_letter_code
_entity_poly.pdbx_strand_id
1 'polypeptide(L)'
;MVKGSKVAKQSCPLVSTVNVISRKWFLLTLNVIGNGRGVGFNELLKAIDGIRPKALSDVLKQTESMGLVKRVVVGNSPPGLVTP
;
A
#
# COMPACT_ATOMS: atom_id res chain seq x y z
N MET A 1 -20.10 -1.21 -29.80
CA MET A 1 -19.15 -2.20 -30.37
C MET A 1 -17.96 -2.31 -29.42
N VAL A 2 -17.95 -3.33 -28.56
CA VAL A 2 -16.75 -3.97 -28.01
C VAL A 2 -17.18 -5.42 -27.76
N LYS A 3 -16.81 -6.31 -28.68
CA LYS A 3 -17.06 -7.74 -28.56
C LYS A 3 -16.19 -8.25 -27.41
N GLY A 4 -16.82 -8.61 -26.30
CA GLY A 4 -16.15 -9.28 -25.18
C GLY A 4 -15.70 -10.66 -25.62
N SER A 5 -14.42 -10.79 -26.00
CA SER A 5 -13.78 -12.08 -26.21
C SER A 5 -13.88 -12.90 -24.93
N LYS A 6 -14.43 -14.11 -25.02
CA LYS A 6 -14.38 -15.10 -23.94
C LYS A 6 -12.92 -15.36 -23.59
N VAL A 7 -12.44 -14.81 -22.49
CA VAL A 7 -11.10 -15.08 -21.98
C VAL A 7 -11.09 -16.51 -21.49
N ALA A 8 -10.26 -17.34 -22.14
CA ALA A 8 -9.97 -18.70 -21.72
C ALA A 8 -9.60 -18.72 -20.23
N LYS A 9 -9.89 -19.83 -19.57
CA LYS A 9 -9.56 -20.14 -18.16
C LYS A 9 -8.03 -20.30 -18.00
N GLN A 10 -7.29 -19.26 -18.34
CA GLN A 10 -5.87 -19.04 -18.18
C GLN A 10 -5.79 -17.87 -17.20
N SER A 11 -5.18 -18.07 -16.04
CA SER A 11 -5.03 -17.01 -15.04
C SER A 11 -4.18 -15.91 -15.65
N CYS A 12 -4.81 -14.86 -16.17
CA CYS A 12 -4.09 -13.74 -16.76
C CYS A 12 -3.37 -13.01 -15.61
N PRO A 13 -2.02 -12.97 -15.61
CA PRO A 13 -1.28 -12.34 -14.53
C PRO A 13 -1.63 -10.85 -14.40
N LEU A 14 -1.97 -10.19 -15.51
CA LEU A 14 -2.44 -8.80 -15.51
C LEU A 14 -3.72 -8.64 -14.68
N VAL A 15 -4.70 -9.54 -14.83
CA VAL A 15 -5.95 -9.46 -14.06
C VAL A 15 -5.69 -9.63 -12.58
N SER A 16 -4.79 -10.55 -12.21
CA SER A 16 -4.37 -10.75 -10.82
C SER A 16 -3.70 -9.51 -10.24
N THR A 17 -2.73 -8.93 -10.96
CA THR A 17 -2.03 -7.71 -10.54
C THR A 17 -2.99 -6.53 -10.41
N VAL A 18 -3.84 -6.30 -11.43
CA VAL A 18 -4.84 -5.22 -11.40
C VAL A 18 -5.76 -5.37 -10.19
N ASN A 19 -6.22 -6.59 -9.88
CA ASN A 19 -7.08 -6.85 -8.73
C ASN A 19 -6.41 -6.57 -7.38
N VAL A 20 -5.08 -6.65 -7.28
CA VAL A 20 -4.34 -6.26 -6.07
C VAL A 20 -4.18 -4.74 -6.02
N ILE A 21 -3.69 -4.12 -7.10
CA ILE A 21 -3.39 -2.67 -7.09
C ILE A 21 -4.67 -1.82 -7.05
N SER A 22 -5.80 -2.31 -7.57
CA SER A 22 -7.07 -1.59 -7.59
C SER A 22 -7.79 -1.61 -6.23
N ARG A 23 -7.23 -2.29 -5.21
CA ARG A 23 -7.80 -2.28 -3.87
C ARG A 23 -7.81 -0.87 -3.31
N LYS A 24 -8.90 -0.53 -2.61
CA LYS A 24 -9.05 0.76 -1.95
C LYS A 24 -7.84 1.03 -1.06
N TRP A 25 -7.32 2.27 -1.12
CA TRP A 25 -6.15 2.77 -0.39
C TRP A 25 -4.79 2.26 -0.85
N PHE A 26 -4.70 1.16 -1.61
CA PHE A 26 -3.42 0.55 -1.96
C PHE A 26 -2.47 1.51 -2.68
N LEU A 27 -2.92 2.11 -3.77
CA LEU A 27 -2.13 3.06 -4.55
C LEU A 27 -1.82 4.34 -3.78
N LEU A 28 -2.74 4.81 -2.92
CA LEU A 28 -2.53 6.00 -2.10
C LEU A 28 -1.43 5.75 -1.05
N THR A 29 -1.49 4.62 -0.34
CA THR A 29 -0.47 4.21 0.62
C THR A 29 0.89 4.09 -0.04
N LEU A 30 0.99 3.42 -1.20
CA LEU A 30 2.24 3.31 -1.94
C LEU A 30 2.76 4.65 -2.45
N ASN A 31 1.87 5.54 -2.90
CA ASN A 31 2.25 6.88 -3.35
C ASN A 31 2.88 7.70 -2.20
N VAL A 32 2.25 7.71 -1.02
CA VAL A 32 2.79 8.46 0.13
C VAL A 32 4.11 7.86 0.61
N ILE A 33 4.22 6.53 0.69
CA ILE A 33 5.47 5.87 1.10
C ILE A 33 6.57 6.08 0.05
N GLY A 34 6.25 5.95 -1.23
CA GLY A 34 7.22 6.05 -2.32
C GLY A 34 7.75 7.47 -2.55
N ASN A 35 6.94 8.49 -2.24
CA ASN A 35 7.36 9.89 -2.30
C ASN A 35 8.02 10.37 -0.99
N GLY A 36 7.83 9.65 0.13
CA GLY A 36 8.42 9.98 1.42
C GLY A 36 9.72 9.23 1.70
N ARG A 37 10.58 9.79 2.55
CA ARG A 37 11.74 9.07 3.11
C ARG A 37 11.37 8.51 4.48
N GLY A 38 10.80 7.31 4.52
CA GLY A 38 10.45 6.62 5.77
C GLY A 38 9.30 7.30 6.52
N VAL A 39 8.07 7.01 6.11
CA VAL A 39 6.87 7.65 6.67
C VAL A 39 6.34 6.86 7.87
N GLY A 40 6.09 7.54 8.99
CA GLY A 40 5.47 6.94 10.17
C GLY A 40 3.97 6.66 9.98
N PHE A 41 3.40 5.81 10.83
CA PHE A 41 1.99 5.42 10.73
C PHE A 41 1.02 6.60 10.88
N ASN A 42 1.26 7.50 11.85
CA ASN A 42 0.40 8.68 12.04
C ASN A 42 0.52 9.68 10.88
N GLU A 43 1.69 9.81 10.28
CA GLU A 43 1.88 10.68 9.13
C GLU A 43 1.16 10.12 7.90
N LEU A 44 1.18 8.79 7.71
CA LEU A 44 0.36 8.12 6.68
C LEU A 44 -1.14 8.34 6.90
N LEU A 45 -1.62 8.30 8.14
CA LEU A 45 -3.03 8.58 8.46
C LEU A 45 -3.44 10.01 8.14
N LYS A 46 -2.55 10.98 8.38
CA LYS A 46 -2.82 12.39 8.05
C LYS A 46 -2.76 12.66 6.55
N ALA A 47 -1.85 11.99 5.85
CA ALA A 47 -1.64 12.18 4.42
C ALA A 47 -2.77 11.57 3.55
N ILE A 48 -3.44 10.52 4.05
CA ILE A 48 -4.50 9.83 3.32
C ILE A 48 -5.85 10.18 3.97
N ASP A 49 -6.52 11.19 3.43
CA ASP A 49 -7.82 11.63 3.95
C ASP A 49 -8.88 10.52 3.94
N GLY A 50 -9.61 10.39 5.04
CA GLY A 50 -10.72 9.44 5.20
C GLY A 50 -10.33 7.97 5.40
N ILE A 51 -9.04 7.61 5.47
CA ILE A 51 -8.65 6.23 5.81
C ILE A 51 -8.80 5.96 7.31
N ARG A 52 -9.39 4.82 7.66
CA ARG A 52 -9.47 4.38 9.06
C ARG A 52 -8.14 3.72 9.49
N PRO A 53 -7.71 3.86 10.76
CA PRO A 53 -6.49 3.22 11.27
C PRO A 53 -6.40 1.73 10.95
N LYS A 54 -7.49 0.99 11.18
CA LYS A 54 -7.56 -0.44 10.86
C LYS A 54 -7.35 -0.72 9.36
N ALA A 55 -7.98 0.07 8.49
CA ALA A 55 -7.84 -0.10 7.05
C ALA A 55 -6.40 0.18 6.58
N LEU A 56 -5.75 1.22 7.13
CA LEU A 56 -4.34 1.48 6.86
C LEU A 56 -3.46 0.32 7.33
N SER A 57 -3.67 -0.20 8.54
CA SER A 57 -2.94 -1.36 9.05
C SER A 57 -3.09 -2.60 8.17
N ASP A 58 -4.30 -2.89 7.68
CA ASP A 58 -4.56 -4.03 6.79
C ASP A 58 -3.89 -3.88 5.42
N VAL A 59 -3.85 -2.65 4.88
CA VAL A 59 -3.15 -2.35 3.62
C VAL A 59 -1.64 -2.50 3.81
N LEU A 60 -1.08 -1.96 4.89
CA LEU A 60 0.35 -2.06 5.21
C LEU A 60 0.82 -3.50 5.36
N LYS A 61 0.06 -4.34 6.08
CA LYS A 61 0.33 -5.78 6.21
C LYS A 61 0.31 -6.50 4.85
N GLN A 62 -0.65 -6.17 3.99
CA GLN A 62 -0.72 -6.75 2.64
C GLN A 62 0.48 -6.33 1.79
N THR A 63 0.83 -5.04 1.77
CA THR A 63 2.00 -4.56 1.03
C THR A 63 3.31 -5.12 1.56
N GLU A 64 3.42 -5.33 2.88
CA GLU A 64 4.58 -5.97 3.52
C GLU A 64 4.68 -7.45 3.14
N SER A 65 3.56 -8.18 3.18
CA SER A 65 3.52 -9.59 2.76
C SER A 65 3.86 -9.78 1.27
N MET A 66 3.65 -8.77 0.43
CA MET A 66 4.05 -8.77 -0.98
C MET A 66 5.50 -8.29 -1.19
N GLY A 67 6.21 -7.88 -0.13
CA GLY A 67 7.56 -7.35 -0.22
C GLY A 67 7.67 -5.94 -0.81
N LEU A 68 6.55 -5.20 -0.93
CA LEU A 68 6.52 -3.86 -1.50
C LEU A 68 6.90 -2.77 -0.49
N VAL A 69 6.63 -3.02 0.80
CA VAL A 69 6.92 -2.10 1.90
C VAL A 69 7.66 -2.86 2.99
N LYS A 70 8.67 -2.22 3.59
CA LYS A 70 9.41 -2.78 4.73
C LYS A 70 9.04 -2.02 5.99
N ARG A 71 8.54 -2.71 7.02
CA ARG A 71 8.37 -2.13 8.34
C ARG A 71 9.72 -2.08 9.06
N VAL A 72 10.06 -0.91 9.58
CA VAL A 72 11.24 -0.72 10.44
C VAL A 72 10.75 -0.28 11.81
N VAL A 73 11.15 -1.02 12.84
CA VAL A 73 10.93 -0.62 14.24
C VAL A 73 12.19 0.12 14.68
N VAL A 74 12.06 1.43 14.87
CA VAL A 74 13.17 2.27 15.34
C VAL A 74 13.17 2.19 16.87
N GLY A 75 14.22 1.61 17.44
CA GLY A 75 14.33 1.40 18.89
C GLY A 75 14.69 2.68 19.66
N ASN A 76 14.03 2.87 20.79
CA ASN A 76 14.38 3.72 21.94
C ASN A 76 14.55 5.24 21.79
N SER A 77 14.12 5.86 20.68
CA SER A 77 13.93 7.31 20.62
C SER A 77 12.44 7.65 20.46
N PRO A 78 11.95 8.76 21.02
CA PRO A 78 10.59 9.23 20.77
C PRO A 78 10.37 9.31 19.25
N PRO A 79 9.17 8.97 18.75
CA PRO A 79 8.88 8.92 17.31
C PRO A 79 9.02 10.33 16.72
N GLY A 80 10.23 10.69 16.27
CA GLY A 80 10.55 12.05 15.84
C GLY A 80 11.98 12.29 15.35
N LEU A 81 12.93 11.37 15.57
CA LEU A 81 14.31 11.52 15.10
C LEU A 81 14.67 10.41 14.12
N VAL A 82 14.27 10.58 12.85
CA VAL A 82 14.95 9.93 11.72
C VAL A 82 15.96 10.95 11.19
N THR A 83 17.23 10.76 11.52
CA THR A 83 18.33 11.48 10.85
C THR A 83 18.67 10.80 9.52
N PRO A 84 19.12 11.57 8.51
CA PRO A 84 19.35 11.12 7.15
C PRO A 84 20.42 10.03 7.02
#